data_AF-V4S1E9-F1
#
_entry.id   AF-V4S1E9-F1
#
_cell.length_a   1.000
_cell.length_b   1.000
_cell.length_c   1.000
_cell.angle_alpha   90.00
_cell.angle_beta   90.00
_cell.angle_gamma   90.00
#
_symmetry.space_group_name_H-M   'P 1'
#
loop_
_entity.id
_entity.type
_entity.pdbx_description
1 polymer ?
#
loop_
_entity_poly.entity_id
_entity_poly.type
_entity_poly.pdbx_seq_one_letter_code
_entity_poly.pdbx_strand_id
1 'polypeptide(L)'
;MDFPTRRIFHLIVFSSLLCFQIRAQAEPSGSVFFIDNPTRQFIRTPSQNDVAQSRSMSLSEVSAAVSVLLGFAPPASLSADGSSKLNEVLVPNPFDRPRAVFMLEVRGVGDPKLTDDLDNTQLFDAYHSKIIPGPRKADIQIPDEDQVSVVFLDELSEDRTDKEIRNFASWLGGSYVADTLEPLNGELIIPVADGDHVKLHMSKKAEKDFALKLLVLSQNIKRAVDVHEHLAQSIRRPAELMMGSFDGIKVKLLELSSLMRHHLHSRNLC
;
A
#
# COMPACT_ATOMS: atom_id res chain seq x y z
N MET A 1 -19.54 1.35 5.44
CA MET A 1 -18.33 1.78 4.72
C MET A 1 -18.59 1.76 3.24
N ASP A 2 -18.12 2.81 2.57
CA ASP A 2 -18.58 3.20 1.24
C ASP A 2 -17.93 2.40 0.12
N PHE A 3 -18.59 2.37 -1.02
CA PHE A 3 -18.13 1.74 -2.26
C PHE A 3 -16.71 2.13 -2.71
N PRO A 4 -16.25 3.40 -2.55
CA PRO A 4 -14.88 3.79 -2.90
C PRO A 4 -13.80 3.08 -2.07
N THR A 5 -13.98 2.99 -0.74
CA THR A 5 -13.03 2.32 0.16
C THR A 5 -12.89 0.84 -0.17
N ARG A 6 -14.02 0.19 -0.49
CA ARG A 6 -14.02 -1.22 -0.92
C ARG A 6 -13.24 -1.37 -2.23
N ARG A 7 -13.43 -0.50 -3.22
CA ARG A 7 -12.69 -0.54 -4.49
C ARG A 7 -11.19 -0.36 -4.32
N ILE A 8 -10.75 0.62 -3.53
CA ILE A 8 -9.32 0.85 -3.22
C ILE A 8 -8.71 -0.37 -2.52
N PHE A 9 -9.46 -1.02 -1.63
CA PHE A 9 -8.98 -2.25 -1.03
C PHE A 9 -8.86 -3.41 -2.02
N HIS A 10 -9.86 -3.61 -2.90
CA HIS A 10 -9.80 -4.65 -3.94
C HIS A 10 -8.59 -4.45 -4.86
N LEU A 11 -8.25 -3.20 -5.14
CA LEU A 11 -7.03 -2.80 -5.84
C LEU A 11 -5.76 -3.29 -5.14
N ILE A 12 -5.62 -2.96 -3.85
CA ILE A 12 -4.43 -3.34 -3.09
C ILE A 12 -4.35 -4.86 -2.98
N VAL A 13 -5.48 -5.53 -2.79
CA VAL A 13 -5.59 -7.00 -2.79
C VAL A 13 -5.16 -7.56 -4.14
N PHE A 14 -5.67 -7.04 -5.25
CA PHE A 14 -5.36 -7.51 -6.60
C PHE A 14 -3.88 -7.30 -6.95
N SER A 15 -3.35 -6.11 -6.69
CA SER A 15 -1.92 -5.83 -6.84
C SER A 15 -1.07 -6.77 -5.98
N SER A 16 -1.46 -6.98 -4.72
CA SER A 16 -0.75 -7.90 -3.81
C SER A 16 -0.82 -9.36 -4.27
N LEU A 17 -1.95 -9.77 -4.85
CA LEU A 17 -2.15 -11.11 -5.41
C LEU A 17 -1.31 -11.33 -6.66
N LEU A 18 -1.28 -10.35 -7.58
CA LEU A 18 -0.39 -10.37 -8.74
C LEU A 18 1.07 -10.46 -8.31
N CYS A 19 1.50 -9.64 -7.34
CA CYS A 19 2.84 -9.70 -6.75
C CYS A 19 3.13 -11.06 -6.09
N PHE A 20 2.14 -11.67 -5.44
CA PHE A 20 2.30 -12.99 -4.81
C PHE A 20 2.46 -14.11 -5.86
N GLN A 21 1.77 -14.01 -7.00
CA GLN A 21 1.86 -14.97 -8.10
C GLN A 21 3.10 -14.77 -8.98
N ILE A 22 3.44 -13.53 -9.29
CA ILE A 22 4.57 -13.15 -10.14
C ILE A 22 5.83 -13.11 -9.25
N ARG A 23 6.45 -14.27 -9.11
CA ARG A 23 7.76 -14.39 -8.46
C ARG A 23 8.84 -13.99 -9.46
N ALA A 24 9.39 -12.78 -9.31
CA ALA A 24 10.54 -12.36 -10.08
C ALA A 24 11.63 -11.73 -9.21
N GLN A 25 12.86 -11.99 -9.64
CA GLN A 25 14.10 -11.52 -9.07
C GLN A 25 14.41 -10.17 -9.73
N ALA A 26 14.37 -9.07 -8.97
CA ALA A 26 14.79 -7.77 -9.49
C ALA A 26 15.18 -6.79 -8.37
N GLU A 27 15.85 -5.72 -8.81
CA GLU A 27 16.56 -4.73 -8.01
C GLU A 27 15.63 -3.90 -7.09
N PRO A 28 16.16 -3.39 -5.95
CA PRO A 28 15.39 -2.64 -4.97
C PRO A 28 15.09 -1.20 -5.42
N SER A 29 14.33 -1.01 -6.50
CA SER A 29 13.73 0.29 -6.82
C SER A 29 12.31 0.34 -6.26
N GLY A 30 12.05 1.25 -5.33
CA GLY A 30 10.70 1.50 -4.81
C GLY A 30 9.83 2.27 -5.80
N SER A 31 8.52 2.25 -5.60
CA SER A 31 7.54 3.04 -6.36
C SER A 31 6.56 3.73 -5.41
N VAL A 32 5.99 4.86 -5.85
CA VAL A 32 4.86 5.53 -5.19
C VAL A 32 3.70 5.60 -6.16
N PHE A 33 2.53 5.27 -5.63
CA PHE A 33 1.25 5.47 -6.30
C PHE A 33 0.46 6.54 -5.56
N PHE A 34 0.08 7.57 -6.29
CA PHE A 34 -0.84 8.60 -5.83
C PHE A 34 -2.23 8.23 -6.33
N ILE A 35 -3.14 7.95 -5.41
CA ILE A 35 -4.52 7.55 -5.70
C ILE A 35 -5.43 8.63 -5.14
N ASP A 36 -6.37 9.08 -5.96
CA ASP A 36 -7.29 10.14 -5.61
C ASP A 36 -8.75 9.71 -5.73
N ASN A 37 -9.64 10.54 -5.17
CA ASN A 37 -11.06 10.38 -5.35
C ASN A 37 -11.46 10.83 -6.76
N PRO A 38 -12.12 9.98 -7.57
CA PRO A 38 -12.58 10.36 -8.91
C PRO A 38 -13.57 11.53 -8.92
N THR A 39 -14.27 11.80 -7.82
CA THR A 39 -15.21 12.94 -7.74
C THR A 39 -14.56 14.24 -7.32
N ARG A 40 -13.35 14.21 -6.75
CA ARG A 40 -12.62 15.39 -6.28
C ARG A 40 -11.12 15.12 -6.35
N GLN A 41 -10.52 15.53 -7.47
CA GLN A 41 -9.12 15.28 -7.78
C GLN A 41 -8.21 16.44 -7.31
N PHE A 42 -7.15 16.09 -6.60
CA PHE A 42 -6.01 16.88 -6.18
C PHE A 42 -4.71 16.43 -6.87
N ILE A 43 -4.70 15.24 -7.46
CA ILE A 43 -3.66 14.66 -8.29
C ILE A 43 -4.07 14.79 -9.77
N ARG A 44 -3.13 15.18 -10.64
CA ARG A 44 -3.37 15.29 -12.08
C ARG A 44 -3.35 13.92 -12.74
N THR A 45 -4.28 13.69 -13.65
CA THR A 45 -4.21 12.56 -14.57
C THR A 45 -3.09 12.80 -15.58
N PRO A 46 -2.14 11.86 -15.77
CA PRO A 46 -1.11 11.97 -16.80
C PRO A 46 -1.77 12.14 -18.18
N SER A 47 -1.33 13.12 -18.97
CA SER A 47 -1.82 13.26 -20.35
C SER A 47 -1.15 12.21 -21.24
N GLN A 48 -1.89 11.64 -22.21
CA GLN A 48 -1.37 10.62 -23.15
C GLN A 48 -0.20 11.13 -24.02
N ASN A 49 0.07 12.44 -24.05
CA ASN A 49 1.09 13.07 -24.88
C ASN A 49 2.34 13.50 -24.09
N ASP A 50 2.37 13.32 -22.77
CA ASP A 50 3.57 13.60 -21.98
C ASP A 50 4.57 12.47 -22.21
N VAL A 51 5.59 12.78 -23.02
CA VAL A 51 6.72 11.91 -23.33
C VAL A 51 7.22 11.26 -22.05
N ALA A 52 7.38 9.93 -22.08
CA ALA A 52 7.79 9.04 -21.00
C ALA A 52 9.15 9.36 -20.32
N GLN A 53 9.72 10.55 -20.53
CA GLN A 53 10.92 10.99 -19.86
C GLN A 53 10.62 11.46 -18.44
N SER A 54 10.75 10.48 -17.55
CA SER A 54 11.14 10.64 -16.15
C SER A 54 10.03 10.95 -15.15
N ARG A 55 9.03 10.06 -15.08
CA ARG A 55 8.12 9.87 -13.93
C ARG A 55 8.87 9.34 -12.70
N SER A 56 10.00 9.95 -12.34
CA SER A 56 10.80 9.54 -11.21
C SER A 56 10.91 10.67 -10.19
N MET A 57 10.48 10.37 -8.98
CA MET A 57 10.56 11.27 -7.85
C MET A 57 11.60 10.77 -6.85
N SER A 58 12.37 11.70 -6.29
CA SER A 58 13.17 11.42 -5.11
C SER A 58 12.26 11.34 -3.88
N LEU A 59 12.77 10.77 -2.80
CA LEU A 59 11.99 10.68 -1.57
C LEU A 59 11.69 12.06 -0.96
N SER A 60 12.56 13.05 -1.16
CA SER A 60 12.29 14.44 -0.75
C SER A 60 11.18 15.09 -1.58
N GLU A 61 11.11 14.78 -2.87
CA GLU A 61 10.01 15.23 -3.75
C GLU A 61 8.68 14.58 -3.33
N VAL A 62 8.69 13.28 -2.98
CA VAL A 62 7.50 12.60 -2.44
C VAL A 62 7.04 13.25 -1.13
N SER A 63 7.95 13.48 -0.18
CA SER A 63 7.63 14.17 1.07
C SER A 63 7.09 15.58 0.85
N ALA A 64 7.65 16.31 -0.13
CA ALA A 64 7.14 17.64 -0.50
C ALA A 64 5.72 17.58 -1.06
N ALA A 65 5.41 16.57 -1.91
CA ALA A 65 4.06 16.38 -2.43
C ALA A 65 3.05 16.07 -1.30
N VAL A 66 3.43 15.21 -0.34
CA VAL A 66 2.61 14.92 0.85
C VAL A 66 2.36 16.20 1.67
N SER A 67 3.40 17.01 1.90
CA SER A 67 3.26 18.31 2.59
C SER A 67 2.21 19.21 1.92
N VAL A 68 2.26 19.32 0.59
CA VAL A 68 1.29 20.12 -0.18
C VAL A 68 -0.13 19.57 -0.09
N LEU A 69 -0.31 18.25 -0.15
CA LEU A 69 -1.62 17.61 0.03
C LEU A 69 -2.19 17.82 1.44
N LEU A 70 -1.33 17.89 2.45
CA LEU A 70 -1.71 18.22 3.82
C LEU A 70 -2.08 19.72 4.01
N GLY A 71 -1.88 20.55 2.98
CA GLY A 71 -2.23 21.97 3.01
C GLY A 71 -1.07 22.91 3.34
N PHE A 72 0.17 22.42 3.34
CA PHE A 72 1.36 23.21 3.66
C PHE A 72 2.15 23.60 2.41
N ALA A 73 3.05 24.56 2.55
CA ALA A 73 3.99 24.88 1.49
C ALA A 73 5.00 23.73 1.30
N PRO A 74 5.50 23.50 0.07
CA PRO A 74 6.63 22.61 -0.13
C PRO A 74 7.87 23.15 0.60
N PRO A 75 8.81 22.30 1.04
CA PRO A 75 10.03 22.75 1.71
C PRO A 75 10.81 23.74 0.85
N ALA A 76 11.33 24.81 1.47
CA ALA A 76 12.15 25.81 0.76
C ALA A 76 13.46 25.24 0.19
N SER A 77 13.87 24.06 0.66
CA SER A 77 15.02 23.30 0.15
C SER A 77 14.72 22.51 -1.13
N LEU A 78 13.46 22.47 -1.59
CA LEU A 78 13.08 21.79 -2.83
C LEU A 78 13.68 22.54 -4.03
N SER A 79 14.35 21.80 -4.92
CA SER A 79 14.94 22.38 -6.13
C SER A 79 13.88 22.87 -7.11
N ALA A 80 14.30 23.68 -8.09
CA ALA A 80 13.43 24.08 -9.21
C ALA A 80 12.91 22.86 -9.98
N ASP A 81 13.77 21.86 -10.22
CA ASP A 81 13.39 20.60 -10.87
C ASP A 81 12.35 19.83 -10.04
N GLY A 82 12.56 19.70 -8.72
CA GLY A 82 11.59 19.05 -7.82
C GLY A 82 10.26 19.79 -7.78
N SER A 83 10.29 21.12 -7.83
CA SER A 83 9.08 21.95 -7.92
C SER A 83 8.33 21.75 -9.24
N SER A 84 9.05 21.60 -10.35
CA SER A 84 8.45 21.27 -11.66
C SER A 84 7.72 19.93 -11.60
N LYS A 85 8.34 18.90 -11.01
CA LYS A 85 7.70 17.59 -10.82
C LYS A 85 6.46 17.66 -9.94
N LEU A 86 6.48 18.43 -8.85
CA LEU A 86 5.28 18.64 -8.04
C LEU A 86 4.13 19.26 -8.84
N ASN A 87 4.43 20.18 -9.77
CA ASN A 87 3.44 20.75 -10.66
C ASN A 87 2.90 19.75 -11.69
N GLU A 88 3.65 18.71 -12.04
CA GLU A 88 3.18 17.62 -12.89
C GLU A 88 2.21 16.71 -12.13
N VAL A 89 2.44 16.49 -10.83
CA VAL A 89 1.60 15.61 -10.00
C VAL A 89 0.36 16.32 -9.44
N LEU A 90 0.49 17.56 -8.98
CA LEU A 90 -0.53 18.21 -8.13
C LEU A 90 -1.39 19.22 -8.90
N VAL A 91 -2.68 19.24 -8.61
CA VAL A 91 -3.62 20.25 -9.12
C VAL A 91 -3.25 21.63 -8.55
N PRO A 92 -3.22 22.69 -9.37
CA PRO A 92 -2.70 24.01 -8.98
C PRO A 92 -3.74 24.84 -8.19
N ASN A 93 -4.22 24.31 -7.07
CA ASN A 93 -5.12 25.03 -6.16
C ASN A 93 -4.65 24.95 -4.69
N PRO A 94 -3.77 25.85 -4.23
CA PRO A 94 -3.22 25.78 -2.88
C PRO A 94 -4.26 25.98 -1.76
N PHE A 95 -5.42 26.55 -2.08
CA PHE A 95 -6.49 26.81 -1.10
C PHE A 95 -7.48 25.66 -0.96
N ASP A 96 -7.43 24.71 -1.90
CA ASP A 96 -8.23 23.50 -1.81
C ASP A 96 -7.33 22.26 -1.81
N ARG A 97 -7.12 21.73 -0.60
CA ARG A 97 -6.28 20.57 -0.33
C ARG A 97 -7.04 19.56 0.51
N PRO A 98 -6.78 18.25 0.34
CA PRO A 98 -7.50 17.22 1.07
C PRO A 98 -7.25 17.33 2.58
N ARG A 99 -6.07 17.83 3.01
CA ARG A 99 -5.64 17.92 4.41
C ARG A 99 -5.64 16.60 5.18
N ALA A 100 -5.98 15.49 4.52
CA ALA A 100 -5.89 14.14 5.03
C ALA A 100 -5.21 13.26 3.97
N VAL A 101 -4.17 12.54 4.37
CA VAL A 101 -3.37 11.67 3.51
C VAL A 101 -3.19 10.32 4.19
N PHE A 102 -3.56 9.25 3.49
CA PHE A 102 -3.26 7.87 3.89
C PHE A 102 -2.08 7.35 3.06
N MET A 103 -0.98 7.01 3.73
CA MET A 103 0.25 6.51 3.12
C MET A 103 0.49 5.06 3.51
N LEU A 104 0.61 4.20 2.51
CA LEU A 104 0.84 2.76 2.70
C LEU A 104 2.18 2.34 2.10
N GLU A 105 3.10 1.90 2.94
CA GLU A 105 4.37 1.31 2.50
C GLU A 105 4.16 -0.17 2.13
N VAL A 106 4.30 -0.52 0.85
CA VAL A 106 4.22 -1.91 0.39
C VAL A 106 5.63 -2.51 0.30
N ARG A 107 5.91 -3.54 1.10
CA ARG A 107 7.22 -4.21 1.18
C ARG A 107 7.19 -5.58 0.51
N GLY A 108 8.31 -5.96 -0.09
CA GLY A 108 8.48 -7.28 -0.70
C GLY A 108 8.22 -7.34 -2.20
N VAL A 109 7.82 -6.23 -2.83
CA VAL A 109 7.73 -6.09 -4.28
C VAL A 109 9.14 -5.76 -4.81
N GLY A 110 9.71 -6.68 -5.58
CA GLY A 110 11.04 -6.52 -6.16
C GLY A 110 11.03 -6.31 -7.67
N ASP A 111 9.89 -6.40 -8.36
CA ASP A 111 9.82 -6.44 -9.82
C ASP A 111 9.28 -5.12 -10.44
N PRO A 112 10.11 -4.37 -11.20
CA PRO A 112 9.68 -3.23 -12.00
C PRO A 112 8.64 -3.57 -13.08
N LYS A 113 8.53 -4.82 -13.54
CA LYS A 113 7.56 -5.21 -14.58
C LYS A 113 6.10 -5.16 -14.10
N LEU A 114 5.87 -5.32 -12.80
CA LEU A 114 4.54 -5.20 -12.20
C LEU A 114 3.99 -3.77 -12.29
N THR A 115 4.89 -2.78 -12.26
CA THR A 115 4.54 -1.37 -12.47
C THR A 115 4.18 -1.07 -13.92
N ASP A 116 4.87 -1.68 -14.89
CA ASP A 116 4.56 -1.49 -16.32
C ASP A 116 3.22 -2.15 -16.72
N ASP A 117 2.88 -3.31 -16.15
CA ASP A 117 1.58 -3.96 -16.38
C ASP A 117 0.43 -3.23 -15.66
N LEU A 118 0.71 -2.57 -14.53
CA LEU A 118 -0.26 -1.70 -13.85
C LEU A 118 -0.50 -0.39 -14.63
N ASP A 119 0.51 0.14 -15.32
CA ASP A 119 0.36 1.29 -16.22
C ASP A 119 -0.49 0.95 -17.47
N ASN A 120 -0.44 -0.31 -17.93
CA ASN A 120 -1.23 -0.80 -19.08
C ASN A 120 -2.67 -1.22 -18.73
N THR A 121 -2.92 -1.55 -17.46
CA THR A 121 -4.27 -1.76 -16.96
C THR A 121 -4.86 -0.42 -16.54
N GLN A 122 -5.72 0.15 -17.39
CA GLN A 122 -6.54 1.35 -17.13
C GLN A 122 -7.54 1.13 -15.97
N LEU A 123 -7.07 0.65 -14.82
CA LEU A 123 -7.95 0.34 -13.71
C LEU A 123 -8.36 1.63 -12.99
N PHE A 124 -7.51 2.68 -12.95
CA PHE A 124 -7.80 3.97 -12.28
C PHE A 124 -7.01 5.17 -12.86
N ASP A 125 -7.52 6.39 -12.65
CA ASP A 125 -6.76 7.65 -12.78
C ASP A 125 -5.76 7.80 -11.63
N ALA A 126 -4.80 6.86 -11.51
CA ALA A 126 -3.74 6.91 -10.52
C ALA A 126 -2.46 7.51 -11.15
N TYR A 127 -1.79 8.43 -10.43
CA TYR A 127 -0.49 8.92 -10.85
C TYR A 127 0.61 8.02 -10.28
N HIS A 128 1.39 7.41 -11.16
CA HIS A 128 2.48 6.53 -10.80
C HIS A 128 3.84 7.23 -10.97
N SER A 129 4.69 7.14 -9.94
CA SER A 129 6.08 7.61 -10.00
C SER A 129 7.04 6.56 -9.43
N LYS A 130 8.11 6.29 -10.17
CA LYS A 130 9.24 5.50 -9.69
C LYS A 130 10.03 6.29 -8.64
N ILE A 131 10.49 5.65 -7.57
CA ILE A 131 11.37 6.29 -6.60
C ILE A 131 12.82 6.03 -6.99
N ILE A 132 13.62 7.09 -7.10
CA ILE A 132 15.07 6.95 -7.18
C ILE A 132 15.58 6.56 -5.78
N PRO A 133 16.22 5.38 -5.61
CA PRO A 133 16.65 4.93 -4.29
C PRO A 133 17.66 5.91 -3.68
N GLY A 134 17.21 6.62 -2.63
CA GLY A 134 18.04 7.40 -1.72
C GLY A 134 18.22 6.66 -0.38
N PRO A 135 18.97 7.25 0.58
CA PRO A 135 19.11 6.66 1.91
C PRO A 135 17.74 6.38 2.53
N ARG A 136 17.58 5.17 3.11
CA ARG A 136 16.33 4.51 3.56
C ARG A 136 15.50 5.25 4.63
N LYS A 137 15.85 6.50 4.94
CA LYS A 137 15.12 7.40 5.83
C LYS A 137 15.08 8.76 5.14
N ALA A 138 14.03 9.05 4.39
CA ALA A 138 13.51 10.40 4.53
C ALA A 138 12.47 10.30 5.62
N ASP A 139 12.80 10.87 6.76
CA ASP A 139 11.76 11.34 7.66
C ASP A 139 10.91 12.32 6.82
N ILE A 140 9.61 12.05 6.71
CA ILE A 140 8.69 13.04 6.14
C ILE A 140 8.86 14.27 7.03
N GLN A 141 9.38 15.34 6.46
CA GLN A 141 9.50 16.61 7.17
C GLN A 141 8.09 17.19 7.24
N ILE A 142 7.37 16.80 8.28
CA ILE A 142 6.04 17.33 8.56
C ILE A 142 6.24 18.70 9.23
N PRO A 143 5.65 19.77 8.71
CA PRO A 143 5.68 21.06 9.39
C PRO A 143 4.94 20.96 10.73
N ASP A 144 5.54 21.55 11.76
CA ASP A 144 5.02 21.81 13.12
C ASP A 144 4.03 20.76 13.68
N GLU A 145 4.49 19.92 14.61
CA GLU A 145 3.73 18.78 15.17
C GLU A 145 2.37 19.17 15.78
N ASP A 146 2.18 20.43 16.15
CA ASP A 146 0.92 20.97 16.67
C ASP A 146 -0.18 21.13 15.60
N GLN A 147 0.17 21.09 14.31
CA GLN A 147 -0.74 21.31 13.17
C GLN A 147 -1.11 20.04 12.43
N VAL A 148 -0.37 18.93 12.64
CA VAL A 148 -0.56 17.66 11.94
C VAL A 148 -0.73 16.51 12.94
N SER A 149 -1.85 15.80 12.83
CA SER A 149 -2.07 14.55 13.55
C SER A 149 -1.46 13.40 12.76
N VAL A 150 -0.41 12.79 13.30
CA VAL A 150 0.25 11.61 12.72
C VAL A 150 -0.25 10.35 13.42
N VAL A 151 -0.75 9.38 12.65
CA VAL A 151 -1.31 8.14 13.18
C VAL A 151 -0.66 6.94 12.48
N PHE A 152 -0.03 6.06 13.26
CA PHE A 152 0.51 4.79 12.78
C PHE A 152 -0.54 3.69 12.94
N LEU A 153 -0.84 2.99 11.85
CA LEU A 153 -1.98 2.05 11.80
C LEU A 153 -1.58 0.60 12.09
N ASP A 154 -0.29 0.28 12.06
CA ASP A 154 0.23 -1.10 12.15
C ASP A 154 0.14 -1.74 13.55
N GLU A 155 -0.38 -1.01 14.53
CA GLU A 155 -0.58 -1.49 15.91
C GLU A 155 -1.90 -2.26 16.02
N LEU A 156 -1.88 -3.59 15.83
CA LEU A 156 -3.06 -4.44 16.02
C LEU A 156 -2.75 -5.74 16.80
N SER A 157 -3.77 -6.18 17.55
CA SER A 157 -3.80 -7.33 18.46
C SER A 157 -3.67 -8.69 17.76
N GLU A 158 -3.16 -9.69 18.50
CA GLU A 158 -2.64 -10.97 17.99
C GLU A 158 -3.69 -12.09 17.83
N ASP A 159 -4.85 -11.98 18.48
CA ASP A 159 -5.84 -13.06 18.51
C ASP A 159 -6.72 -13.06 17.27
N ARG A 160 -6.37 -13.91 16.30
CA ARG A 160 -7.13 -14.09 15.06
C ARG A 160 -8.05 -15.30 15.15
N THR A 161 -9.27 -15.15 14.69
CA THR A 161 -10.30 -16.20 14.74
C THR A 161 -10.93 -16.46 13.37
N ASP A 162 -11.49 -17.65 13.18
CA ASP A 162 -12.25 -18.00 11.97
C ASP A 162 -13.42 -17.05 11.70
N LYS A 163 -13.98 -16.44 12.77
CA LYS A 163 -15.03 -15.42 12.68
C LYS A 163 -14.53 -14.15 11.99
N GLU A 164 -13.33 -13.70 12.31
CA GLU A 164 -12.75 -12.50 11.70
C GLU A 164 -12.40 -12.73 10.23
N ILE A 165 -11.85 -13.89 9.89
CA ILE A 165 -11.58 -14.27 8.50
C ILE A 165 -12.90 -14.32 7.71
N ARG A 166 -13.97 -14.86 8.30
CA ARG A 166 -15.29 -14.87 7.67
C ARG A 166 -15.86 -13.47 7.44
N ASN A 167 -15.76 -12.60 8.44
CA ASN A 167 -16.20 -11.21 8.32
C ASN A 167 -15.40 -10.46 7.26
N PHE A 168 -14.09 -10.71 7.20
CA PHE A 168 -13.19 -10.16 6.19
C PHE A 168 -13.54 -10.65 4.78
N ALA A 169 -13.74 -11.96 4.60
CA ALA A 169 -14.15 -12.54 3.32
C ALA A 169 -15.49 -11.96 2.85
N SER A 170 -16.49 -11.90 3.74
CA SER A 170 -17.79 -11.31 3.45
C SER A 170 -17.68 -9.83 3.06
N TRP A 171 -16.80 -9.08 3.73
CA TRP A 171 -16.55 -7.68 3.39
C TRP A 171 -15.94 -7.50 2.00
N LEU A 172 -15.17 -8.47 1.52
CA LEU A 172 -14.64 -8.56 0.16
C LEU A 172 -15.66 -9.09 -0.87
N GLY A 173 -16.87 -9.48 -0.45
CA GLY A 173 -17.82 -10.18 -1.33
C GLY A 173 -17.44 -11.64 -1.62
N GLY A 174 -16.48 -12.18 -0.85
CA GLY A 174 -16.04 -13.57 -0.90
C GLY A 174 -16.62 -14.40 0.24
N SER A 175 -15.98 -15.54 0.51
CA SER A 175 -16.41 -16.49 1.53
C SER A 175 -15.23 -17.18 2.22
N TYR A 176 -15.47 -17.65 3.44
CA TYR A 176 -14.51 -18.46 4.18
C TYR A 176 -15.19 -19.70 4.74
N VAL A 177 -14.65 -20.87 4.41
CA VAL A 177 -15.09 -22.16 4.94
C VAL A 177 -14.06 -22.61 5.96
N ALA A 178 -14.44 -22.59 7.25
CA ALA A 178 -13.54 -22.99 8.33
C ALA A 178 -13.29 -24.51 8.29
N ASP A 179 -12.07 -24.91 8.65
CA ASP A 179 -11.75 -26.32 8.88
C ASP A 179 -12.40 -26.78 10.20
N THR A 180 -12.87 -28.02 10.25
CA THR A 180 -13.59 -28.56 11.42
C THR A 180 -12.66 -29.08 12.52
N LEU A 181 -11.37 -29.27 12.22
CA LEU A 181 -10.38 -29.90 13.10
C LEU A 181 -9.39 -28.87 13.66
N GLU A 182 -8.93 -27.94 12.83
CA GLU A 182 -7.92 -26.94 13.21
C GLU A 182 -8.38 -25.51 12.91
N PRO A 183 -8.34 -24.60 13.90
CA PRO A 183 -8.73 -23.21 13.69
C PRO A 183 -7.80 -22.52 12.69
N LEU A 184 -8.36 -21.61 11.89
CA LEU A 184 -7.65 -20.86 10.85
C LEU A 184 -6.96 -21.73 9.78
N ASN A 185 -7.42 -22.97 9.55
CA ASN A 185 -6.91 -23.83 8.47
C ASN A 185 -7.90 -24.02 7.31
N GLY A 186 -8.99 -23.25 7.31
CA GLY A 186 -10.01 -23.31 6.28
C GLY A 186 -9.60 -22.80 4.89
N GLU A 187 -10.59 -22.63 4.01
CA GLU A 187 -10.40 -22.11 2.65
C GLU A 187 -11.02 -20.71 2.54
N LEU A 188 -10.19 -19.71 2.19
CA LEU A 188 -10.60 -18.33 1.94
C LEU A 188 -10.72 -18.09 0.43
N ILE A 189 -11.88 -17.62 0.00
CA ILE A 189 -12.19 -17.32 -1.40
C ILE A 189 -12.40 -15.81 -1.52
N ILE A 190 -11.61 -15.17 -2.39
CA ILE A 190 -11.65 -13.74 -2.66
C ILE A 190 -12.04 -13.53 -4.14
N PRO A 191 -13.13 -12.82 -4.45
CA PRO A 191 -13.47 -12.50 -5.82
C PRO A 191 -12.44 -11.53 -6.41
N VAL A 192 -12.11 -11.72 -7.69
CA VAL A 192 -11.30 -10.80 -8.50
C VAL A 192 -12.12 -10.29 -9.69
N ALA A 193 -11.52 -9.48 -10.56
CA ALA A 193 -12.19 -8.95 -11.74
C ALA A 193 -12.76 -10.07 -12.64
N ASP A 194 -13.76 -9.72 -13.45
CA ASP A 194 -14.37 -10.61 -14.46
C ASP A 194 -15.02 -11.91 -13.93
N GLY A 195 -15.38 -11.93 -12.65
CA GLY A 195 -16.09 -13.06 -12.02
C GLY A 195 -15.18 -14.23 -11.62
N ASP A 196 -13.87 -14.06 -11.75
CA ASP A 196 -12.90 -15.05 -11.28
C ASP A 196 -12.66 -14.91 -9.76
N HIS A 197 -11.96 -15.88 -9.16
CA HIS A 197 -11.73 -15.92 -7.72
C HIS A 197 -10.37 -16.51 -7.35
N VAL A 198 -9.71 -15.92 -6.36
CA VAL A 198 -8.52 -16.49 -5.73
C VAL A 198 -8.92 -17.32 -4.53
N LYS A 199 -8.38 -18.53 -4.44
CA LYS A 199 -8.52 -19.42 -3.29
C LYS A 199 -7.21 -19.50 -2.51
N LEU A 200 -7.28 -19.22 -1.21
CA LEU A 200 -6.18 -19.33 -0.27
C LEU A 200 -6.50 -20.46 0.73
N HIS A 201 -5.66 -21.48 0.72
CA HIS A 201 -5.72 -22.63 1.61
C HIS A 201 -4.96 -22.27 2.89
N MET A 202 -5.69 -21.94 3.95
CA MET A 202 -5.10 -21.46 5.20
C MET A 202 -4.33 -22.54 5.97
N SER A 203 -4.45 -23.81 5.57
CA SER A 203 -3.58 -24.89 6.06
C SER A 203 -2.13 -24.76 5.57
N LYS A 204 -1.89 -24.06 4.45
CA LYS A 204 -0.54 -23.80 3.94
C LYS A 204 0.00 -22.51 4.57
N LYS A 205 1.12 -22.63 5.28
CA LYS A 205 1.75 -21.51 6.01
C LYS A 205 1.86 -20.21 5.21
N ALA A 206 2.32 -20.26 3.96
CA ALA A 206 2.51 -19.06 3.15
C ALA A 206 1.19 -18.39 2.75
N GLU A 207 0.17 -19.18 2.37
CA GLU A 207 -1.15 -18.66 2.01
C GLU A 207 -1.89 -18.14 3.25
N LYS A 208 -1.72 -18.82 4.40
CA LYS A 208 -2.18 -18.36 5.72
C LYS A 208 -1.56 -17.01 6.09
N ASP A 209 -0.23 -16.92 6.09
CA ASP A 209 0.50 -15.70 6.44
C ASP A 209 0.05 -14.53 5.56
N PHE A 210 -0.08 -14.76 4.24
CA PHE A 210 -0.56 -13.76 3.29
C PHE A 210 -2.00 -13.30 3.60
N ALA A 211 -2.94 -14.23 3.81
CA ALA A 211 -4.32 -13.92 4.16
C ALA A 211 -4.44 -13.14 5.47
N LEU A 212 -3.65 -13.51 6.49
CA LEU A 212 -3.64 -12.81 7.78
C LEU A 212 -3.08 -11.39 7.63
N LYS A 213 -2.09 -11.17 6.77
CA LYS A 213 -1.59 -9.83 6.45
C LYS A 213 -2.61 -8.98 5.70
N LEU A 214 -3.38 -9.58 4.77
CA LEU A 214 -4.49 -8.89 4.10
C LEU A 214 -5.60 -8.50 5.07
N LEU A 215 -5.92 -9.37 6.04
CA LEU A 215 -6.85 -9.06 7.12
C LEU A 215 -6.37 -7.83 7.91
N VAL A 216 -5.12 -7.81 8.34
CA VAL A 216 -4.52 -6.67 9.07
C VAL A 216 -4.62 -5.38 8.25
N LEU A 217 -4.27 -5.43 6.96
CA LEU A 217 -4.39 -4.27 6.08
C LEU A 217 -5.85 -3.75 6.03
N SER A 218 -6.83 -4.65 5.95
CA SER A 218 -8.24 -4.23 5.96
C SER A 218 -8.66 -3.55 7.25
N GLN A 219 -8.12 -4.00 8.38
CA GLN A 219 -8.37 -3.42 9.70
C GLN A 219 -7.69 -2.05 9.81
N ASN A 220 -6.46 -1.91 9.29
CA ASN A 220 -5.74 -0.63 9.23
C ASN A 220 -6.50 0.41 8.41
N ILE A 221 -7.06 0.02 7.25
CA ILE A 221 -7.87 0.92 6.42
C ILE A 221 -9.17 1.31 7.13
N LYS A 222 -9.82 0.39 7.84
CA LYS A 222 -11.00 0.72 8.65
C LYS A 222 -10.67 1.72 9.74
N ARG A 223 -9.59 1.46 10.49
CA ARG A 223 -9.07 2.37 11.52
C ARG A 223 -8.73 3.75 10.94
N ALA A 224 -8.16 3.81 9.74
CA ALA A 224 -7.87 5.08 9.06
C ALA A 224 -9.15 5.90 8.84
N VAL A 225 -10.22 5.25 8.36
CA VAL A 225 -11.53 5.90 8.18
C VAL A 225 -12.10 6.34 9.53
N ASP A 226 -12.07 5.50 10.55
CA ASP A 226 -12.60 5.84 11.88
C ASP A 226 -11.85 7.04 12.50
N VAL A 227 -10.53 7.08 12.34
CA VAL A 227 -9.69 8.21 12.77
C VAL A 227 -10.04 9.47 11.99
N HIS A 228 -10.19 9.38 10.66
CA HIS A 228 -10.60 10.51 9.82
C HIS A 228 -11.94 11.10 10.27
N GLU A 229 -12.95 10.24 10.46
CA GLU A 229 -14.28 10.67 10.91
C GLU A 229 -14.23 11.34 12.29
N HIS A 230 -13.41 10.82 13.20
CA HIS A 230 -13.20 11.41 14.52
C HIS A 230 -12.51 12.78 14.46
N LEU A 231 -11.44 12.91 13.67
CA LEU A 231 -10.67 14.15 13.53
C LEU A 231 -11.45 15.24 12.77
N ALA A 232 -12.27 14.86 11.79
CA ALA A 232 -13.16 15.78 11.08
C ALA A 232 -14.16 16.50 12.02
N GLN A 233 -14.53 15.85 13.13
CA GLN A 233 -15.41 16.40 14.17
C GLN A 233 -14.67 17.26 15.20
N SER A 234 -13.33 17.22 15.24
CA SER A 234 -12.52 18.04 16.14
C SER A 234 -12.65 19.52 15.84
N ILE A 235 -12.67 20.36 16.88
CA ILE A 235 -12.68 21.83 16.73
C ILE A 235 -11.42 22.34 16.03
N ARG A 236 -10.26 21.69 16.27
CA ARG A 236 -8.98 22.12 15.73
C ARG A 236 -8.78 21.71 14.27
N ARG A 237 -9.44 20.65 13.80
CA ARG A 237 -9.31 20.07 12.45
C ARG A 237 -7.85 20.08 11.94
N PRO A 238 -6.93 19.38 12.62
CA PRO A 238 -5.54 19.31 12.18
C PRO A 238 -5.45 18.68 10.78
N ALA A 239 -4.33 18.87 10.10
CA ALA A 239 -4.05 18.03 8.94
C ALA A 239 -3.76 16.60 9.42
N GLU A 240 -4.04 15.59 8.60
CA GLU A 240 -4.07 14.20 9.04
C GLU A 240 -3.11 13.38 8.16
N LEU A 241 -2.09 12.80 8.79
CA LEU A 241 -1.19 11.86 8.12
C LEU A 241 -1.33 10.49 8.76
N MET A 242 -1.92 9.56 8.03
CA MET A 242 -2.09 8.18 8.47
C MET A 242 -1.10 7.30 7.74
N MET A 243 -0.29 6.57 8.48
CA MET A 243 0.80 5.76 7.94
C MET A 243 0.58 4.30 8.30
N GLY A 244 0.75 3.41 7.33
CA GLY A 244 0.74 1.96 7.54
C GLY A 244 1.74 1.26 6.63
N SER A 245 1.95 -0.02 6.88
CA SER A 245 2.78 -0.88 6.06
C SER A 245 2.09 -2.20 5.73
N PHE A 246 2.44 -2.75 4.57
CA PHE A 246 1.99 -4.06 4.14
C PHE A 246 3.19 -4.88 3.67
N ASP A 247 3.55 -5.90 4.43
CA ASP A 247 4.69 -6.80 4.17
C ASP A 247 4.25 -8.22 3.78
N GLY A 248 2.97 -8.42 3.45
CA GLY A 248 2.43 -9.73 3.05
C GLY A 248 3.09 -10.33 1.81
N ILE A 249 3.74 -9.51 0.99
CA ILE A 249 4.42 -9.92 -0.26
C ILE A 249 5.86 -10.38 0.02
N LYS A 250 6.40 -10.16 1.23
CA LYS A 250 7.81 -10.42 1.54
C LYS A 250 8.21 -11.88 1.26
N VAL A 251 8.97 -12.05 0.19
CA VAL A 251 9.56 -13.32 -0.26
C VAL A 251 10.41 -13.90 0.87
N LYS A 252 10.09 -15.12 1.32
CA LYS A 252 10.99 -15.88 2.19
C LYS A 252 12.25 -16.27 1.41
N LEU A 253 13.24 -15.39 1.41
CA LEU A 253 14.63 -15.76 1.14
C LEU A 253 15.26 -16.56 2.31
N LEU A 254 14.50 -16.81 3.38
CA LEU A 254 15.01 -17.35 4.66
C LEU A 254 14.83 -18.87 4.85
N GLU A 255 14.05 -19.57 4.02
CA GLU A 255 13.98 -21.04 4.12
C GLU A 255 15.08 -21.73 3.28
N LEU A 256 15.58 -21.11 2.22
CA LEU A 256 16.70 -21.65 1.43
C LEU A 256 18.06 -21.54 2.15
N SER A 257 18.27 -20.53 3.01
CA SER A 257 19.54 -20.40 3.76
C SER A 257 19.65 -21.37 4.94
N SER A 258 18.53 -21.90 5.44
CA SER A 258 18.50 -23.00 6.42
C SER A 258 18.70 -24.36 5.72
N LEU A 259 18.03 -24.57 4.58
CA LEU A 259 18.18 -25.80 3.79
C LEU A 259 19.60 -25.95 3.20
N MET A 260 20.21 -24.87 2.72
CA MET A 260 21.59 -24.88 2.22
C MET A 260 22.63 -25.08 3.33
N ARG A 261 22.36 -24.60 4.56
CA ARG A 261 23.25 -24.89 5.71
C ARG A 261 23.17 -26.34 6.16
N HIS A 262 21.99 -26.96 6.15
CA HIS A 262 21.86 -28.39 6.44
C HIS A 262 22.49 -29.28 5.35
N HIS A 263 22.41 -28.88 4.07
CA HIS A 263 23.01 -29.67 2.99
C HIS A 263 24.54 -29.55 2.91
N LEU A 264 25.12 -28.41 3.30
CA LEU A 264 26.58 -28.29 3.42
C LEU A 264 27.15 -29.01 4.66
N HIS A 265 26.41 -29.10 5.77
CA HIS A 265 26.90 -29.83 6.94
C HIS A 265 26.81 -31.36 6.78
N SER A 266 25.81 -31.85 6.03
CA SER A 266 25.66 -33.28 5.72
C SER A 266 26.68 -33.82 4.71
N ARG A 267 27.35 -32.97 3.93
CA ARG A 267 28.35 -33.38 2.92
C ARG A 267 29.80 -33.38 3.43
N ASN A 268 30.06 -32.89 4.64
CA ASN A 268 31.40 -32.85 5.25
C ASN A 268 31.62 -33.95 6.30
N LEU A 269 30.72 -34.94 6.39
CA LEU A 269 30.77 -36.06 7.34
C LEU A 269 30.62 -37.44 6.67
N CYS A 270 30.93 -37.55 5.38
CA CYS A 270 31.11 -38.83 4.68
C CYS A 270 32.44 -38.81 3.93
#